data_AF-A0A955YK88-F1
#
_entry.id   AF-A0A955YK88-F1
#
_cell.length_a   1.000
_cell.length_b   1.000
_cell.length_c   1.000
_cell.angle_alpha   90.00
_cell.angle_beta   90.00
_cell.angle_gamma   90.00
#
_symmetry.space_group_name_H-M   'P 1'
#
loop_
_entity.id
_entity.type
_entity.pdbx_description
1 polymer ?
#
loop_
_entity_poly.entity_id
_entity_poly.type
_entity_poly.pdbx_seq_one_letter_code
_entity_poly.pdbx_strand_id
1 'polypeptide(L)'
;MATLRIGSVLALVVSLLQVGCDVRVGDGPPPTHDGGLVPRGDAGLEDAGPTDDVDLGDGAPDAGAPDAQQTDPGVAPPDLVTGEAVLGDGVTAVTLAAHEERVYRIEVPPSEHVAFRFDFTPTRAAVVMTVERFDGTGPALLGLTDGGRGIRTLAVFEPTSARTHWLRLTAAEAIDGTLSVTRTPFEDGEVCEADCARLLQLPLPIDPAVDGYDWTAGTVMRYQFGRRDLVMLVRFAGRSMAAAGYAPFYPEDFSQWDGETPGTDTGYPRHASHQRGKDVDISLYGSDGLAPWRSYCQVMYVDGRECVPGTVTGYGAYANARMFATFYQSGRVTRAFLDRELIYPTRDGADDAVLDGSVDAALRPLYSDGVHLQHWPNHDNHIHVRVSEEAYPAPSAAAAGLAVKRVARVRVQVASGAFEAP
;
A
#
# COMPACT_ATOMS: atom_id res chain seq x y z
N MET A 1 -28.88 16.58 -82.89
CA MET A 1 -28.70 18.00 -82.50
C MET A 1 -29.03 18.11 -81.03
N ALA A 2 -27.99 18.29 -80.22
CA ALA A 2 -28.06 18.25 -78.76
C ALA A 2 -28.31 19.65 -78.21
N THR A 3 -29.24 19.76 -77.26
CA THR A 3 -29.47 20.98 -76.48
C THR A 3 -29.16 20.68 -75.03
N LEU A 4 -28.12 21.35 -74.53
CA LEU A 4 -27.61 21.32 -73.17
C LEU A 4 -28.65 21.94 -72.21
N ARG A 5 -28.98 21.26 -71.10
CA ARG A 5 -29.57 21.89 -69.91
C ARG A 5 -28.68 21.61 -68.71
N ILE A 6 -28.12 22.67 -68.15
CA ILE A 6 -27.37 22.69 -66.90
C ILE A 6 -28.41 22.85 -65.78
N GLY A 7 -28.51 21.84 -64.92
CA GLY A 7 -29.28 21.89 -63.68
C GLY A 7 -28.32 21.65 -62.51
N SER A 8 -28.08 22.70 -61.72
CA SER A 8 -27.26 22.67 -60.52
C SER A 8 -27.88 21.75 -59.46
N VAL A 9 -27.15 20.71 -59.05
CA VAL A 9 -27.47 19.93 -57.84
C VAL A 9 -26.55 20.42 -56.73
N LEU A 10 -27.17 21.03 -55.73
CA LEU A 10 -26.56 21.46 -54.48
C LEU A 10 -26.27 20.20 -53.65
N ALA A 11 -24.99 19.86 -53.49
CA ALA A 11 -24.57 18.77 -52.60
C ALA A 11 -24.49 19.29 -51.15
N LEU A 12 -25.41 18.83 -50.31
CA LEU A 12 -25.36 19.01 -48.87
C LEU A 12 -24.40 17.93 -48.30
N VAL A 13 -23.19 18.35 -47.93
CA VAL A 13 -22.23 17.50 -47.20
C VAL A 13 -22.64 17.51 -45.73
N VAL A 14 -23.22 16.42 -45.26
CA VAL A 14 -23.40 16.14 -43.83
C VAL A 14 -22.17 15.36 -43.37
N SER A 15 -21.26 16.04 -42.67
CA SER A 15 -20.12 15.41 -42.00
C SER A 15 -20.60 14.71 -40.74
N LEU A 16 -20.74 13.39 -40.81
CA LEU A 16 -20.81 12.51 -39.64
C LEU A 16 -19.37 12.25 -39.15
N LEU A 17 -19.00 12.88 -38.04
CA LEU A 17 -17.81 12.57 -37.26
C LEU A 17 -18.02 11.24 -36.53
N GLN A 18 -17.61 10.14 -37.15
CA GLN A 18 -17.31 8.90 -36.44
C GLN A 18 -15.89 9.00 -35.87
N VAL A 19 -15.79 9.31 -34.58
CA VAL A 19 -14.54 9.14 -33.82
C VAL A 19 -14.44 7.66 -33.44
N GLY A 20 -13.78 6.89 -34.29
CA GLY A 20 -13.35 5.53 -33.97
C GLY A 20 -12.06 5.58 -33.16
N CYS A 21 -12.12 5.28 -31.86
CA CYS A 21 -10.95 5.04 -31.03
C CYS A 21 -10.45 3.60 -31.27
N ASP A 22 -9.68 3.39 -32.34
CA ASP A 22 -8.77 2.25 -32.44
C ASP A 22 -7.47 2.61 -31.72
N VAL A 23 -7.38 2.29 -30.42
CA VAL A 23 -6.11 2.31 -29.70
C VAL A 23 -5.36 1.04 -30.08
N ARG A 24 -4.49 1.16 -31.10
CA ARG A 24 -3.39 0.20 -31.29
C ARG A 24 -2.43 0.33 -30.12
N VAL A 25 -2.46 -0.65 -29.22
CA VAL A 25 -1.40 -0.89 -28.23
C VAL A 25 -0.19 -1.38 -29.02
N GLY A 26 0.77 -0.50 -29.26
CA GLY A 26 2.04 -0.81 -29.91
C GLY A 26 3.15 -0.96 -28.89
N ASP A 27 4.18 -1.72 -29.27
CA ASP A 27 5.45 -1.99 -28.57
C ASP A 27 6.32 -0.74 -28.36
N GLY A 28 5.74 0.33 -27.81
CA GLY A 28 6.47 1.52 -27.38
C GLY A 28 7.18 1.28 -26.05
N PRO A 29 8.28 2.01 -25.77
CA PRO A 29 8.89 2.01 -24.45
C PRO A 29 7.85 2.43 -23.39
N PRO A 30 7.90 1.88 -22.16
CA PRO A 30 6.94 2.22 -21.12
C PRO A 30 6.90 3.74 -20.91
N PRO A 31 5.72 4.31 -20.65
CA PRO A 31 5.60 5.74 -20.40
C PRO A 31 6.49 6.12 -19.21
N THR A 32 7.37 7.10 -19.43
CA THR A 32 8.10 7.78 -18.37
C THR A 32 7.07 8.53 -17.51
N HIS A 33 6.81 8.04 -16.31
CA HIS A 33 5.98 8.75 -15.33
C HIS A 33 6.76 9.93 -14.75
N ASP A 34 6.69 11.09 -15.41
CA ASP A 34 7.02 12.36 -14.77
C ASP A 34 5.84 12.75 -13.87
N GLY A 35 5.94 12.36 -12.60
CA GLY A 35 4.98 12.70 -11.55
C GLY A 35 4.94 14.19 -11.29
N GLY A 36 3.96 14.89 -11.86
CA GLY A 36 3.57 16.22 -11.44
C GLY A 36 2.94 16.18 -10.05
N LEU A 37 3.67 16.70 -9.06
CA LEU A 37 3.20 16.88 -7.68
C LEU A 37 1.95 17.78 -7.66
N VAL A 38 0.85 17.29 -7.11
CA VAL A 38 -0.29 18.11 -6.70
C VAL A 38 0.09 18.79 -5.38
N PRO A 39 -0.04 20.12 -5.23
CA PRO A 39 0.27 20.79 -3.98
C PRO A 39 -0.78 20.42 -2.91
N ARG A 40 -0.35 19.71 -1.86
CA ARG A 40 -1.11 19.59 -0.60
C ARG A 40 -1.06 20.95 0.11
N GLY A 41 -2.22 21.48 0.47
CA GLY A 41 -2.35 22.70 1.25
C GLY A 41 -1.89 22.49 2.69
N ASP A 42 -1.04 23.40 3.18
CA ASP A 42 -0.69 23.55 4.58
C ASP A 42 -1.95 23.84 5.42
N ALA A 43 -2.26 22.95 6.36
CA ALA A 43 -3.11 23.27 7.49
C ALA A 43 -2.20 23.74 8.63
N GLY A 44 -2.21 25.04 8.89
CA GLY A 44 -1.48 25.66 9.98
C GLY A 44 -1.94 25.16 11.33
N LEU A 45 -0.99 24.70 12.15
CA LEU A 45 -1.12 24.51 13.58
C LEU A 45 -1.04 25.89 14.24
N GLU A 46 -2.16 26.39 14.76
CA GLU A 46 -2.18 27.52 15.67
C GLU A 46 -1.87 27.06 17.10
N ASP A 47 -0.91 27.76 17.68
CA ASP A 47 -0.36 27.64 19.01
C ASP A 47 -1.31 28.32 20.02
N ALA A 48 -1.88 27.55 20.95
CA ALA A 48 -2.73 28.06 22.02
C ALA A 48 -2.03 27.89 23.37
N GLY A 49 -1.60 29.02 23.93
CA GLY A 49 -1.01 29.13 25.27
C GLY A 49 -2.00 28.89 26.41
N PRO A 50 -1.50 28.95 27.67
CA PRO A 50 -2.22 28.45 28.85
C PRO A 50 -3.17 29.51 29.41
N THR A 51 -4.37 29.11 29.81
CA THR A 51 -5.26 29.94 30.62
C THR A 51 -5.70 29.21 31.88
N ASP A 52 -5.25 29.78 33.00
CA ASP A 52 -5.93 30.08 34.27
C ASP A 52 -6.80 29.04 35.00
N ASP A 53 -6.47 28.96 36.28
CA ASP A 53 -7.17 28.33 37.40
C ASP A 53 -8.66 28.71 37.47
N VAL A 54 -9.53 27.71 37.56
CA VAL A 54 -10.94 27.91 37.91
C VAL A 54 -11.32 27.11 39.15
N ASP A 55 -11.86 27.87 40.08
CA ASP A 55 -12.43 27.60 41.39
C ASP A 55 -13.49 26.47 41.40
N LEU A 56 -13.37 25.55 42.36
CA LEU A 56 -14.27 24.43 42.59
C LEU A 56 -15.41 24.83 43.51
N GLY A 57 -16.53 25.28 42.92
CA GLY A 57 -17.79 25.49 43.61
C GLY A 57 -18.63 24.21 43.71
N ASP A 58 -18.87 23.74 44.93
CA ASP A 58 -19.81 22.66 45.26
C ASP A 58 -21.25 23.00 44.83
N GLY A 59 -21.76 22.26 43.83
CA GLY A 59 -23.12 22.39 43.29
C GLY A 59 -23.91 21.06 43.32
N ALA A 60 -25.19 21.18 43.64
CA ALA A 60 -26.20 20.16 43.92
C ALA A 60 -26.33 18.98 42.90
N PRO A 61 -26.92 17.84 43.31
CA PRO A 61 -27.12 16.68 42.43
C PRO A 61 -28.12 17.00 41.32
N ASP A 62 -27.62 17.03 40.08
CA ASP A 62 -28.40 17.27 38.88
C ASP A 62 -29.23 16.03 38.51
N ALA A 63 -30.49 16.28 38.14
CA ALA A 63 -31.48 15.26 37.87
C ALA A 63 -31.30 14.71 36.45
N GLY A 64 -30.57 13.59 36.35
CA GLY A 64 -30.60 12.59 35.27
C GLY A 64 -31.10 13.06 33.90
N ALA A 65 -30.24 13.74 33.15
CA ALA A 65 -30.36 13.72 31.70
C ALA A 65 -30.22 12.27 31.22
N PRO A 66 -31.06 11.79 30.28
CA PRO A 66 -30.88 10.45 29.72
C PRO A 66 -29.46 10.36 29.14
N ASP A 67 -28.70 9.36 29.58
CA ASP A 67 -27.36 9.06 29.06
C ASP A 67 -27.42 9.16 27.53
N ALA A 68 -26.88 10.25 26.98
CA ALA A 68 -26.64 10.35 25.57
C ALA A 68 -25.71 9.17 25.26
N GLN A 69 -26.25 8.14 24.60
CA GLN A 69 -25.47 6.99 24.15
C GLN A 69 -24.24 7.55 23.48
N GLN A 70 -23.10 7.43 24.16
CA GLN A 70 -21.83 7.84 23.62
C GLN A 70 -21.58 6.87 22.46
N THR A 71 -21.95 7.32 21.26
CA THR A 71 -21.71 6.60 20.03
C THR A 71 -20.21 6.36 19.98
N ASP A 72 -19.80 5.10 19.82
CA ASP A 72 -18.41 4.76 19.56
C ASP A 72 -17.91 5.73 18.48
N PRO A 73 -16.86 6.54 18.74
CA PRO A 73 -16.48 7.65 17.88
C PRO A 73 -16.17 7.23 16.43
N GLY A 74 -16.01 5.94 16.16
CA GLY A 74 -15.81 5.45 14.82
C GLY A 74 -16.98 4.73 14.16
N VAL A 75 -18.12 4.59 14.84
CA VAL A 75 -19.37 4.13 14.22
C VAL A 75 -20.25 5.35 13.94
N ALA A 76 -20.54 5.60 12.67
CA ALA A 76 -21.36 6.72 12.26
C ALA A 76 -22.81 6.56 12.76
N PRO A 77 -23.56 7.65 12.98
CA PRO A 77 -25.01 7.54 13.12
C PRO A 77 -25.62 6.98 11.81
N PRO A 78 -26.77 6.29 11.87
CA PRO A 78 -27.48 5.86 10.67
C PRO A 78 -27.92 7.07 9.83
N ASP A 79 -28.04 6.88 8.52
CA ASP A 79 -28.50 7.89 7.56
C ASP A 79 -27.58 9.13 7.48
N LEU A 80 -26.32 9.02 7.94
CA LEU A 80 -25.32 10.08 7.77
C LEU A 80 -25.09 10.39 6.28
N VAL A 81 -25.10 9.35 5.44
CA VAL A 81 -25.03 9.48 3.99
C VAL A 81 -26.40 9.22 3.38
N THR A 82 -26.93 10.22 2.66
CA THR A 82 -28.23 10.12 1.98
C THR A 82 -28.28 8.93 1.04
N GLY A 83 -29.29 8.08 1.22
CA GLY A 83 -29.54 6.93 0.34
C GLY A 83 -28.64 5.73 0.57
N GLU A 84 -27.90 5.68 1.69
CA GLU A 84 -27.13 4.51 2.08
C GLU A 84 -28.03 3.28 2.28
N ALA A 85 -27.59 2.14 1.78
CA ALA A 85 -28.20 0.84 2.07
C ALA A 85 -27.24 0.01 2.93
N VAL A 86 -27.77 -0.73 3.91
CA VAL A 86 -26.94 -1.66 4.69
C VAL A 86 -26.43 -2.78 3.79
N LEU A 87 -25.12 -3.03 3.84
CA LEU A 87 -24.44 -4.08 3.12
C LEU A 87 -24.01 -5.18 4.08
N GLY A 88 -24.60 -6.36 3.90
CA GLY A 88 -24.22 -7.57 4.61
C GLY A 88 -23.16 -8.37 3.86
N ASP A 89 -22.75 -9.46 4.49
CA ASP A 89 -21.81 -10.42 3.90
C ASP A 89 -22.45 -11.21 2.74
N GLY A 90 -21.60 -11.78 1.90
CA GLY A 90 -22.03 -12.60 0.79
C GLY A 90 -22.29 -11.77 -0.45
N VAL A 91 -23.35 -12.10 -1.19
CA VAL A 91 -23.56 -11.63 -2.56
C VAL A 91 -24.81 -10.77 -2.66
N THR A 92 -24.67 -9.56 -3.21
CA THR A 92 -25.75 -8.61 -3.46
C THR A 92 -25.81 -8.28 -4.96
N ALA A 93 -26.98 -8.44 -5.58
CA ALA A 93 -27.21 -7.99 -6.94
C ALA A 93 -27.29 -6.47 -6.99
N VAL A 94 -26.63 -5.85 -7.98
CA VAL A 94 -26.60 -4.40 -8.17
C VAL A 94 -26.99 -4.07 -9.59
N THR A 95 -27.95 -3.15 -9.73
CA THR A 95 -28.29 -2.51 -11.01
C THR A 95 -28.02 -1.02 -10.84
N LEU A 96 -27.26 -0.45 -11.77
CA LEU A 96 -26.96 0.98 -11.84
C LEU A 96 -27.50 1.54 -13.14
N ALA A 97 -28.30 2.60 -13.08
CA ALA A 97 -28.53 3.43 -14.25
C ALA A 97 -27.26 4.24 -14.60
N ALA A 98 -27.22 4.78 -15.82
CA ALA A 98 -26.11 5.65 -16.24
C ALA A 98 -26.01 6.88 -15.32
N HIS A 99 -24.80 7.14 -14.81
CA HIS A 99 -24.46 8.21 -13.86
C HIS A 99 -25.17 8.12 -12.51
N GLU A 100 -25.81 6.98 -12.19
CA GLU A 100 -26.36 6.72 -10.87
C GLU A 100 -25.23 6.36 -9.89
N GLU A 101 -25.38 6.83 -8.65
CA GLU A 101 -24.56 6.40 -7.53
C GLU A 101 -25.36 5.46 -6.64
N ARG A 102 -24.74 4.33 -6.24
CA ARG A 102 -25.22 3.49 -5.14
C ARG A 102 -24.24 3.52 -4.00
N VAL A 103 -24.75 3.70 -2.80
CA VAL A 103 -23.97 3.78 -1.57
C VAL A 103 -24.39 2.65 -0.64
N TYR A 104 -23.38 1.93 -0.17
CA TYR A 104 -23.53 0.80 0.72
C TYR A 104 -22.79 1.08 2.02
N ARG A 105 -23.48 0.98 3.15
CA ARG A 105 -22.91 1.11 4.49
C ARG A 105 -22.56 -0.25 5.05
N ILE A 106 -21.39 -0.38 5.67
CA ILE A 106 -20.97 -1.60 6.36
C ILE A 106 -20.20 -1.27 7.65
N GLU A 107 -20.49 -2.01 8.70
CA GLU A 107 -19.70 -1.97 9.94
C GLU A 107 -18.58 -3.01 9.89
N VAL A 108 -17.34 -2.57 10.04
CA VAL A 108 -16.16 -3.42 10.04
C VAL A 108 -15.69 -3.55 11.50
N PRO A 109 -15.82 -4.72 12.15
CA PRO A 109 -15.31 -4.94 13.49
C PRO A 109 -13.78 -4.99 13.47
N PRO A 110 -13.14 -4.88 14.65
CA PRO A 110 -11.71 -5.05 14.72
C PRO A 110 -11.29 -6.47 14.31
N SER A 111 -10.06 -6.62 13.82
CA SER A 111 -9.46 -7.94 13.51
C SER A 111 -10.13 -8.70 12.35
N GLU A 112 -10.82 -7.98 11.45
CA GLU A 112 -11.39 -8.56 10.24
C GLU A 112 -10.92 -7.81 8.98
N HIS A 113 -10.35 -8.57 8.05
CA HIS A 113 -10.15 -8.14 6.68
C HIS A 113 -11.47 -8.25 5.93
N VAL A 114 -11.95 -7.14 5.38
CA VAL A 114 -13.20 -7.08 4.63
C VAL A 114 -12.89 -6.74 3.18
N ALA A 115 -13.09 -7.72 2.30
CA ALA A 115 -12.88 -7.60 0.87
C ALA A 115 -14.21 -7.30 0.16
N PHE A 116 -14.17 -6.31 -0.72
CA PHE A 116 -15.25 -5.94 -1.62
C PHE A 116 -14.85 -6.30 -3.05
N ARG A 117 -15.73 -7.02 -3.75
CA ARG A 117 -15.56 -7.36 -5.17
C ARG A 117 -16.84 -7.07 -5.92
N PHE A 118 -16.77 -6.22 -6.93
CA PHE A 118 -17.89 -5.94 -7.81
C PHE A 118 -17.61 -6.46 -9.22
N ASP A 119 -18.29 -7.52 -9.63
CA ASP A 119 -18.26 -8.04 -11.00
C ASP A 119 -19.43 -7.44 -11.80
N PHE A 120 -19.19 -6.99 -13.03
CA PHE A 120 -20.23 -6.27 -13.79
C PHE A 120 -20.17 -6.52 -15.30
N THR A 121 -21.32 -6.27 -15.95
CA THR A 121 -21.49 -6.33 -17.40
C THR A 121 -22.20 -5.09 -17.94
N PRO A 122 -21.82 -4.58 -19.13
CA PRO A 122 -20.69 -5.03 -19.96
C PRO A 122 -19.32 -4.80 -19.29
N THR A 123 -18.36 -5.69 -19.53
CA THR A 123 -17.05 -5.64 -18.84
C THR A 123 -16.18 -4.46 -19.22
N ARG A 124 -16.58 -3.69 -20.25
CA ARG A 124 -15.90 -2.47 -20.70
C ARG A 124 -16.50 -1.19 -20.11
N ALA A 125 -17.55 -1.30 -19.29
CA ALA A 125 -18.16 -0.15 -18.67
C ALA A 125 -17.16 0.60 -17.79
N ALA A 126 -17.24 1.93 -17.84
CA ALA A 126 -16.50 2.80 -16.94
C ALA A 126 -17.21 2.82 -15.57
N VAL A 127 -16.76 1.92 -14.70
CA VAL A 127 -17.24 1.80 -13.32
C VAL A 127 -16.17 2.31 -12.38
N VAL A 128 -16.58 3.10 -11.38
CA VAL A 128 -15.72 3.50 -10.27
C VAL A 128 -16.29 2.90 -8.99
N MET A 129 -15.42 2.28 -8.19
CA MET A 129 -15.72 1.85 -6.84
C MET A 129 -14.83 2.62 -5.87
N THR A 130 -15.41 3.25 -4.86
CA THR A 130 -14.67 3.90 -3.77
C THR A 130 -15.01 3.26 -2.44
N VAL A 131 -14.08 3.33 -1.50
CA VAL A 131 -14.33 3.03 -0.08
C VAL A 131 -13.96 4.26 0.75
N GLU A 132 -14.90 4.66 1.59
CA GLU A 132 -14.79 5.77 2.53
C GLU A 132 -14.92 5.23 3.96
N ARG A 133 -14.26 5.88 4.91
CA ARG A 133 -14.31 5.55 6.34
C ARG A 133 -14.86 6.72 7.13
N PHE A 134 -15.60 6.45 8.19
CA PHE A 134 -16.02 7.50 9.11
C PHE A 134 -14.85 8.07 9.90
N ASP A 135 -14.64 9.39 9.82
CA ASP A 135 -13.56 10.10 10.51
C ASP A 135 -14.00 10.77 11.83
N GLY A 136 -15.25 10.54 12.25
CA GLY A 136 -15.88 11.19 13.40
C GLY A 136 -16.80 12.36 13.02
N THR A 137 -16.66 12.90 11.80
CA THR A 137 -17.53 13.96 11.26
C THR A 137 -18.31 13.48 10.04
N GLY A 138 -17.65 12.77 9.12
CA GLY A 138 -18.22 12.36 7.84
C GLY A 138 -17.45 11.23 7.18
N PRO A 139 -17.88 10.84 5.96
CA PRO A 139 -17.11 9.93 5.13
C PRO A 139 -15.82 10.59 4.62
N ALA A 140 -14.68 9.93 4.83
CA ALA A 140 -13.39 10.28 4.27
C ALA A 140 -12.91 9.19 3.32
N LEU A 141 -12.50 9.56 2.09
CA LEU A 141 -12.03 8.61 1.08
C LEU A 141 -10.76 7.89 1.54
N LEU A 142 -10.79 6.55 1.56
CA LEU A 142 -9.61 5.71 1.77
C LEU A 142 -8.96 5.30 0.45
N GLY A 143 -9.77 4.99 -0.56
CA GLY A 143 -9.26 4.50 -1.83
C GLY A 143 -10.33 4.33 -2.89
N LEU A 144 -9.87 4.21 -4.13
CA LEU A 144 -10.72 4.03 -5.30
C LEU A 144 -10.12 3.02 -6.27
N THR A 145 -10.97 2.48 -7.13
CA THR A 145 -10.57 1.71 -8.30
C THR A 145 -11.52 2.00 -9.46
N ASP A 146 -10.94 2.35 -10.60
CA ASP A 146 -11.64 2.73 -11.83
C ASP A 146 -11.11 2.00 -13.08
N GLY A 147 -9.99 1.29 -12.95
CA GLY A 147 -9.32 0.56 -14.02
C GLY A 147 -9.65 -0.93 -14.11
N GLY A 148 -9.40 -1.51 -15.29
CA GLY A 148 -9.61 -2.94 -15.57
C GLY A 148 -11.01 -3.27 -16.09
N ARG A 149 -11.18 -4.52 -16.55
CA ARG A 149 -12.40 -4.99 -17.21
C ARG A 149 -13.27 -5.81 -16.27
N GLY A 150 -14.54 -5.46 -16.15
CA GLY A 150 -15.59 -6.28 -15.54
C GLY A 150 -15.46 -6.59 -14.06
N ILE A 151 -14.45 -6.04 -13.37
CA ILE A 151 -14.23 -6.25 -11.94
C ILE A 151 -13.69 -4.97 -11.29
N ARG A 152 -14.14 -4.69 -10.07
CA ARG A 152 -13.53 -3.74 -9.12
C ARG A 152 -13.29 -4.45 -7.78
N THR A 153 -12.14 -4.20 -7.16
CA THR A 153 -11.78 -4.80 -5.88
C THR A 153 -11.13 -3.79 -4.94
N LEU A 154 -11.60 -3.71 -3.70
CA LEU A 154 -11.01 -2.95 -2.61
C LEU A 154 -11.11 -3.79 -1.33
N ALA A 155 -10.25 -3.52 -0.36
CA ALA A 155 -10.33 -4.14 0.94
C ALA A 155 -10.00 -3.15 2.05
N VAL A 156 -10.57 -3.36 3.23
CA VAL A 156 -10.28 -2.60 4.45
C VAL A 156 -10.00 -3.54 5.60
N PHE A 157 -9.33 -3.03 6.63
CA PHE A 157 -9.01 -3.76 7.85
C PHE A 157 -8.89 -2.77 9.00
N GLU A 158 -9.69 -2.95 10.06
CA GLU A 158 -9.60 -2.14 11.27
C GLU A 158 -8.87 -2.92 12.37
N PRO A 159 -7.69 -2.48 12.85
CA PRO A 159 -6.95 -3.24 13.85
C PRO A 159 -7.47 -3.06 15.28
N THR A 160 -8.10 -1.93 15.61
CA THR A 160 -8.32 -1.53 17.00
C THR A 160 -9.76 -1.54 17.46
N SER A 161 -10.69 -1.10 16.61
CA SER A 161 -12.07 -0.86 17.00
C SER A 161 -12.99 -0.92 15.78
N ALA A 162 -14.28 -1.12 16.03
CA ALA A 162 -15.24 -1.21 14.95
C ALA A 162 -15.39 0.15 14.28
N ARG A 163 -15.53 0.16 12.95
CA ARG A 163 -15.73 1.39 12.16
C ARG A 163 -16.79 1.25 11.10
N THR A 164 -17.48 2.35 10.83
CA THR A 164 -18.35 2.47 9.67
C THR A 164 -17.54 2.79 8.42
N HIS A 165 -17.81 2.03 7.37
CA HIS A 165 -17.32 2.27 6.01
C HIS A 165 -18.49 2.44 5.05
N TRP A 166 -18.26 3.22 3.99
CA TRP A 166 -19.16 3.33 2.85
C TRP A 166 -18.46 2.88 1.59
N LEU A 167 -19.11 2.00 0.84
CA LEU A 167 -18.72 1.63 -0.50
C LEU A 167 -19.63 2.36 -1.49
N ARG A 168 -19.05 3.13 -2.41
CA ARG A 168 -19.81 3.78 -3.49
C ARG A 168 -19.52 3.13 -4.82
N LEU A 169 -20.56 2.91 -5.60
CA LEU A 169 -20.48 2.47 -6.99
C LEU A 169 -21.09 3.53 -7.89
N THR A 170 -20.34 3.93 -8.91
CA THR A 170 -20.84 4.79 -10.00
C THR A 170 -20.48 4.17 -11.34
N ALA A 171 -21.32 4.38 -12.34
CA ALA A 171 -21.08 3.91 -13.70
C ALA A 171 -21.44 4.99 -14.73
N ALA A 172 -20.65 5.12 -15.79
CA ALA A 172 -20.95 6.06 -16.87
C ALA A 172 -22.13 5.60 -17.77
N GLU A 173 -22.48 4.32 -17.71
CA GLU A 173 -23.56 3.71 -18.46
C GLU A 173 -24.39 2.79 -17.56
N ALA A 174 -25.56 2.36 -18.03
CA ALA A 174 -26.38 1.43 -17.28
C ALA A 174 -25.71 0.05 -17.25
N ILE A 175 -25.56 -0.53 -16.06
CA ILE A 175 -24.92 -1.82 -15.85
C ILE A 175 -25.68 -2.68 -14.86
N ASP A 176 -25.51 -3.98 -15.01
CA ASP A 176 -25.87 -4.98 -14.02
C ASP A 176 -24.60 -5.64 -13.50
N GLY A 177 -24.58 -5.95 -12.22
CA GLY A 177 -23.45 -6.57 -11.57
C GLY A 177 -23.78 -7.26 -10.25
N THR A 178 -22.74 -7.77 -9.62
CA THR A 178 -22.78 -8.54 -8.40
C THR A 178 -21.69 -8.05 -7.46
N LEU A 179 -22.10 -7.50 -6.32
CA LEU A 179 -21.22 -7.08 -5.23
C LEU A 179 -21.08 -8.22 -4.23
N SER A 180 -19.85 -8.68 -4.03
CA SER A 180 -19.48 -9.70 -3.06
C SER A 180 -18.70 -9.07 -1.90
N VAL A 181 -19.09 -9.39 -0.67
CA VAL A 181 -18.41 -9.00 0.56
C VAL A 181 -17.93 -10.25 1.28
N THR A 182 -16.63 -10.30 1.57
CA THR A 182 -16.01 -11.41 2.29
C THR A 182 -15.25 -10.90 3.50
N ARG A 183 -15.59 -11.44 4.68
CA ARG A 183 -14.85 -11.22 5.93
C ARG A 183 -13.89 -12.36 6.18
N THR A 184 -12.65 -12.03 6.51
CA THR A 184 -11.63 -13.00 6.89
C THR A 184 -11.01 -12.54 8.21
N PRO A 185 -10.94 -13.39 9.25
CA PRO A 185 -10.17 -13.07 10.45
C PRO A 185 -8.74 -12.69 10.09
N PHE A 186 -8.29 -11.52 10.54
CA PHE A 186 -7.02 -10.95 10.17
C PHE A 186 -6.41 -10.22 11.36
N GLU A 187 -5.12 -10.39 11.55
CA GLU A 187 -4.36 -9.72 12.60
C GLU A 187 -3.06 -9.23 11.97
N ASP A 188 -2.59 -8.07 12.38
CA ASP A 188 -1.25 -7.62 12.03
C ASP A 188 -0.23 -8.46 12.79
N GLY A 189 0.86 -8.83 12.14
CA GLY A 189 1.94 -9.55 12.80
C GLY A 189 3.08 -9.92 11.85
N GLU A 190 4.22 -10.25 12.45
CA GLU A 190 5.42 -10.73 11.74
C GLU A 190 5.28 -12.18 11.26
N VAL A 191 4.41 -12.96 11.90
CA VAL A 191 4.20 -14.39 11.60
C VAL A 191 2.73 -14.66 11.32
N CYS A 192 2.48 -15.41 10.26
CA CYS A 192 1.18 -16.01 9.99
C CYS A 192 1.14 -17.44 10.54
N GLU A 193 0.18 -17.68 11.44
CA GLU A 193 -0.01 -18.96 12.14
C GLU A 193 -0.94 -19.93 11.38
N ALA A 194 -1.90 -19.39 10.63
CA ALA A 194 -2.92 -20.20 9.96
C ALA A 194 -3.39 -19.56 8.65
N ASP A 195 -3.75 -20.41 7.69
CA ASP A 195 -4.31 -20.02 6.39
C ASP A 195 -3.42 -19.03 5.60
N CYS A 196 -2.10 -19.22 5.71
CA CYS A 196 -1.11 -18.30 5.18
C CYS A 196 -1.07 -18.26 3.65
N ALA A 197 -1.61 -19.27 2.98
CA ALA A 197 -1.70 -19.31 1.53
C ALA A 197 -2.96 -18.62 0.98
N ARG A 198 -3.90 -18.18 1.84
CA ARG A 198 -5.10 -17.47 1.38
C ARG A 198 -4.70 -16.22 0.63
N LEU A 199 -5.22 -16.05 -0.58
CA LEU A 199 -5.07 -14.83 -1.33
C LEU A 199 -5.97 -13.74 -0.74
N LEU A 200 -5.39 -12.61 -0.38
CA LEU A 200 -6.04 -11.43 0.18
C LEU A 200 -5.54 -10.19 -0.56
N GLN A 201 -6.43 -9.23 -0.79
CA GLN A 201 -5.99 -7.90 -1.24
C GLN A 201 -5.30 -7.18 -0.08
N LEU A 202 -4.20 -6.46 -0.32
CA LEU A 202 -3.64 -5.54 0.67
C LEU A 202 -4.73 -4.52 1.05
N PRO A 203 -5.10 -4.39 2.34
CA PRO A 203 -6.07 -3.39 2.76
C PRO A 203 -5.63 -1.98 2.36
N LEU A 204 -6.59 -1.11 2.05
CA LEU A 204 -6.32 0.31 1.94
C LEU A 204 -5.70 0.83 3.25
N PRO A 205 -4.71 1.73 3.19
CA PRO A 205 -4.19 2.37 4.40
C PRO A 205 -5.30 3.21 5.04
N ILE A 206 -5.46 3.08 6.36
CA ILE A 206 -6.38 3.93 7.13
C ILE A 206 -5.71 5.27 7.43
N ASP A 207 -4.46 5.19 7.88
CA ASP A 207 -3.64 6.34 8.17
C ASP A 207 -2.21 6.00 7.74
N PRO A 208 -1.72 6.52 6.60
CA PRO A 208 -0.37 6.24 6.14
C PRO A 208 0.72 6.59 7.17
N ALA A 209 0.50 7.55 8.06
CA ALA A 209 1.45 7.90 9.11
C ALA A 209 1.55 6.83 10.23
N VAL A 210 0.56 5.94 10.33
CA VAL A 210 0.54 4.82 11.28
C VAL A 210 0.80 3.49 10.57
N ASP A 211 0.13 3.24 9.45
CA ASP A 211 0.25 2.03 8.64
C ASP A 211 1.60 1.96 7.92
N GLY A 212 2.21 3.11 7.60
CA GLY A 212 3.54 3.23 6.97
C GLY A 212 3.62 2.76 5.53
N TYR A 213 2.48 2.57 4.88
CA TYR A 213 2.36 2.41 3.44
C TYR A 213 1.22 3.26 2.90
N ASP A 214 1.29 3.58 1.61
CA ASP A 214 0.24 4.32 0.91
C ASP A 214 0.08 3.79 -0.53
N TRP A 215 -0.89 4.31 -1.27
CA TRP A 215 -1.10 4.04 -2.68
C TRP A 215 -0.91 5.30 -3.52
N THR A 216 -0.64 5.13 -4.82
CA THR A 216 -0.51 6.23 -5.77
C THR A 216 -1.51 6.08 -6.90
N ALA A 217 -1.65 7.09 -7.76
CA ALA A 217 -2.45 6.98 -8.98
C ALA A 217 -1.95 5.86 -9.93
N GLY A 218 -0.71 5.38 -9.78
CA GLY A 218 -0.18 4.23 -10.51
C GLY A 218 -0.57 2.87 -9.92
N THR A 219 -1.08 2.83 -8.68
CA THR A 219 -1.46 1.57 -8.01
C THR A 219 -2.69 0.97 -8.67
N VAL A 220 -2.53 -0.21 -9.26
CA VAL A 220 -3.62 -0.96 -9.87
C VAL A 220 -4.22 -1.91 -8.83
N MET A 221 -5.30 -1.49 -8.16
CA MET A 221 -5.87 -2.20 -6.99
C MET A 221 -6.18 -3.69 -7.22
N ARG A 222 -6.58 -4.06 -8.44
CA ARG A 222 -6.81 -5.46 -8.84
C ARG A 222 -5.55 -6.34 -8.91
N TYR A 223 -4.36 -5.74 -8.76
CA TYR A 223 -3.05 -6.39 -8.69
C TYR A 223 -2.42 -6.32 -7.28
N GLN A 224 -3.21 -5.94 -6.27
CA GLN A 224 -2.77 -5.86 -4.88
C GLN A 224 -3.07 -7.14 -4.09
N PHE A 225 -3.11 -8.31 -4.75
CA PHE A 225 -3.46 -9.57 -4.10
C PHE A 225 -2.21 -10.35 -3.71
N GLY A 226 -1.96 -10.45 -2.40
CA GLY A 226 -0.89 -11.25 -1.83
C GLY A 226 -1.46 -12.43 -1.06
N ARG A 227 -0.61 -13.41 -0.76
CA ARG A 227 -0.91 -14.37 0.29
C ARG A 227 -1.07 -13.65 1.62
N ARG A 228 -1.87 -14.22 2.52
CA ARG A 228 -2.11 -13.66 3.86
C ARG A 228 -0.81 -13.35 4.59
N ASP A 229 0.16 -14.25 4.55
CA ASP A 229 1.46 -14.02 5.19
C ASP A 229 2.22 -12.83 4.58
N LEU A 230 2.21 -12.69 3.25
CA LEU A 230 2.82 -11.55 2.58
C LEU A 230 2.08 -10.23 2.90
N VAL A 231 0.75 -10.23 2.91
CA VAL A 231 -0.06 -9.04 3.24
C VAL A 231 0.19 -8.60 4.68
N MET A 232 0.21 -9.53 5.65
CA MET A 232 0.57 -9.24 7.04
C MET A 232 1.98 -8.67 7.14
N LEU A 233 2.93 -9.26 6.43
CA LEU A 233 4.32 -8.85 6.44
C LEU A 233 4.52 -7.43 5.90
N VAL A 234 3.86 -7.07 4.78
CA VAL A 234 3.92 -5.71 4.22
C VAL A 234 3.35 -4.68 5.20
N ARG A 235 2.21 -4.98 5.82
CA ARG A 235 1.63 -4.10 6.86
C ARG A 235 2.55 -3.95 8.07
N PHE A 236 3.15 -5.04 8.53
CA PHE A 236 4.11 -5.00 9.64
C PHE A 236 5.35 -4.16 9.30
N ALA A 237 5.90 -4.33 8.09
CA ALA A 237 7.02 -3.53 7.59
C ALA A 237 6.68 -2.03 7.57
N GLY A 238 5.50 -1.67 7.04
CA GLY A 238 5.01 -0.29 7.03
C GLY A 238 4.97 0.30 8.43
N ARG A 239 4.26 -0.36 9.36
CA ARG A 239 4.12 0.10 10.75
C ARG A 239 5.46 0.27 11.46
N SER A 240 6.41 -0.64 11.20
CA SER A 240 7.79 -0.55 11.73
C SER A 240 8.55 0.68 11.21
N MET A 241 8.38 1.02 9.93
CA MET A 241 9.00 2.20 9.31
C MET A 241 8.32 3.50 9.78
N ALA A 242 6.99 3.53 9.85
CA ALA A 242 6.23 4.65 10.41
C ALA A 242 6.61 4.95 11.87
N ALA A 243 6.71 3.90 12.71
CA ALA A 243 7.16 4.04 14.10
C ALA A 243 8.60 4.57 14.22
N ALA A 244 9.42 4.42 13.18
CA ALA A 244 10.77 4.98 13.09
C ALA A 244 10.80 6.39 12.47
N GLY A 245 9.65 6.98 12.15
CA GLY A 245 9.52 8.34 11.62
C GLY A 245 9.77 8.47 10.12
N TYR A 246 9.76 7.36 9.38
CA TYR A 246 9.87 7.40 7.92
C TYR A 246 8.53 7.68 7.25
N ALA A 247 8.58 8.28 6.06
CA ALA A 247 7.39 8.44 5.22
C ALA A 247 6.86 7.06 4.77
N PRO A 248 5.59 6.96 4.35
CA PRO A 248 5.04 5.73 3.81
C PRO A 248 5.79 5.27 2.55
N PHE A 249 5.97 3.96 2.40
CA PHE A 249 6.36 3.36 1.12
C PHE A 249 5.13 3.00 0.28
N TYR A 250 5.33 2.66 -0.99
CA TYR A 250 4.24 2.39 -1.93
C TYR A 250 4.39 0.98 -2.54
N PRO A 251 3.56 0.00 -2.12
CA PRO A 251 3.44 -1.27 -2.81
C PRO A 251 2.74 -1.11 -4.16
N GLU A 252 3.21 -1.76 -5.23
CA GLU A 252 2.58 -1.66 -6.56
C GLU A 252 2.01 -2.96 -7.11
N ASP A 253 2.83 -3.97 -7.34
CA ASP A 253 2.37 -5.23 -7.92
C ASP A 253 2.57 -6.35 -6.93
N PHE A 254 1.46 -6.98 -6.52
CA PHE A 254 1.44 -8.33 -5.97
C PHE A 254 1.02 -9.29 -7.10
N SER A 255 0.13 -10.25 -6.86
CA SER A 255 -0.58 -10.96 -7.92
C SER A 255 -1.86 -10.22 -8.32
N GLN A 256 -2.44 -10.62 -9.45
CA GLN A 256 -3.82 -10.22 -9.75
C GLN A 256 -4.83 -10.96 -8.86
N TRP A 257 -6.10 -10.52 -8.91
CA TRP A 257 -7.19 -10.99 -8.06
C TRP A 257 -7.43 -12.50 -8.04
N ASP A 258 -7.08 -13.23 -9.10
CA ASP A 258 -7.20 -14.69 -9.20
C ASP A 258 -5.90 -15.44 -8.86
N GLY A 259 -4.86 -14.73 -8.46
CA GLY A 259 -3.55 -15.28 -8.17
C GLY A 259 -2.62 -15.37 -9.38
N GLU A 260 -3.04 -15.02 -10.59
CA GLU A 260 -2.12 -15.01 -11.73
C GLU A 260 -1.22 -13.76 -11.74
N THR A 261 -0.25 -13.76 -12.65
CA THR A 261 0.62 -12.60 -12.87
C THR A 261 -0.18 -11.34 -13.24
N PRO A 262 0.13 -10.17 -12.65
CA PRO A 262 -0.46 -8.89 -13.02
C PRO A 262 -0.43 -8.64 -14.53
N GLY A 263 -1.56 -8.22 -15.09
CA GLY A 263 -1.70 -7.86 -16.50
C GLY A 263 -2.04 -9.02 -17.44
N THR A 264 -2.02 -10.27 -16.99
CA THR A 264 -2.42 -11.43 -17.82
C THR A 264 -3.84 -11.31 -18.35
N ASP A 265 -4.76 -10.75 -17.57
CA ASP A 265 -6.15 -10.49 -17.95
C ASP A 265 -6.30 -9.50 -19.13
N THR A 266 -5.31 -8.63 -19.33
CA THR A 266 -5.26 -7.66 -20.43
C THR A 266 -4.45 -8.18 -21.62
N GLY A 267 -3.81 -9.34 -21.47
CA GLY A 267 -2.90 -9.93 -22.45
C GLY A 267 -1.48 -9.36 -22.42
N TYR A 268 -1.16 -8.51 -21.45
CA TYR A 268 0.14 -7.86 -21.29
C TYR A 268 0.68 -8.08 -19.86
N PRO A 269 1.27 -9.25 -19.57
CA PRO A 269 1.86 -9.51 -18.26
C PRO A 269 2.93 -8.45 -17.91
N ARG A 270 2.83 -7.87 -16.71
CA ARG A 270 3.80 -6.87 -16.22
C ARG A 270 5.09 -7.50 -15.73
N HIS A 271 5.02 -8.77 -15.31
CA HIS A 271 6.10 -9.49 -14.66
C HIS A 271 6.27 -10.90 -15.23
N ALA A 272 7.44 -11.49 -15.05
CA ALA A 272 7.63 -12.92 -15.30
C ALA A 272 7.15 -13.80 -14.12
N SER A 273 6.88 -13.19 -12.97
CA SER A 273 6.49 -13.88 -11.74
C SER A 273 5.22 -13.31 -11.10
N HIS A 274 5.13 -13.18 -9.78
CA HIS A 274 3.95 -12.70 -9.05
C HIS A 274 2.75 -13.65 -9.03
N GLN A 275 2.91 -14.91 -9.46
CA GLN A 275 1.82 -15.87 -9.34
C GLN A 275 1.64 -16.33 -7.88
N ARG A 276 0.40 -16.69 -7.54
CA ARG A 276 -0.06 -17.21 -6.25
C ARG A 276 0.14 -16.25 -5.08
N GLY A 277 0.22 -14.94 -5.33
CA GLY A 277 0.38 -13.91 -4.30
C GLY A 277 1.68 -14.02 -3.50
N LYS A 278 2.77 -14.50 -4.10
CA LYS A 278 4.04 -14.74 -3.40
C LYS A 278 5.05 -13.62 -3.51
N ASP A 279 4.77 -12.63 -4.34
CA ASP A 279 5.70 -11.57 -4.68
C ASP A 279 5.03 -10.23 -4.43
N VAL A 280 5.84 -9.21 -4.12
CA VAL A 280 5.43 -7.81 -4.04
C VAL A 280 6.58 -6.91 -4.47
N ASP A 281 6.27 -5.88 -5.25
CA ASP A 281 7.19 -4.77 -5.52
C ASP A 281 6.90 -3.57 -4.60
N ILE A 282 7.95 -3.05 -3.96
CA ILE A 282 7.85 -1.98 -2.95
C ILE A 282 8.89 -0.91 -3.25
N SER A 283 8.45 0.35 -3.29
CA SER A 283 9.35 1.49 -3.50
C SER A 283 10.48 1.59 -2.47
N LEU A 284 11.62 2.15 -2.88
CA LEU A 284 12.81 2.31 -2.03
C LEU A 284 12.88 3.68 -1.37
N TYR A 285 13.43 3.74 -0.15
CA TYR A 285 13.71 4.98 0.56
C TYR A 285 14.94 5.73 0.00
N GLY A 286 14.84 7.05 -0.06
CA GLY A 286 15.98 7.94 -0.26
C GLY A 286 16.61 8.37 1.04
N SER A 287 17.75 9.07 0.93
CA SER A 287 18.42 9.70 2.07
C SER A 287 17.60 10.86 2.67
N ASP A 288 16.56 11.31 1.97
CA ASP A 288 15.57 12.28 2.44
C ASP A 288 14.45 11.65 3.29
N GLY A 289 14.49 10.32 3.50
CA GLY A 289 13.47 9.59 4.27
C GLY A 289 12.14 9.39 3.53
N LEU A 290 12.06 9.78 2.26
CA LEU A 290 10.90 9.57 1.38
C LEU A 290 11.09 8.29 0.55
N ALA A 291 10.00 7.62 0.20
CA ALA A 291 10.04 6.41 -0.63
C ALA A 291 9.25 6.52 -1.95
N PRO A 292 9.41 7.57 -2.78
CA PRO A 292 8.72 7.62 -4.07
C PRO A 292 9.31 6.59 -5.05
N TRP A 293 8.55 6.24 -6.09
CA TRP A 293 9.01 5.41 -7.21
C TRP A 293 10.00 6.16 -8.12
N ARG A 294 11.26 6.34 -7.67
CA ARG A 294 12.33 7.03 -8.42
C ARG A 294 13.63 6.21 -8.46
N SER A 295 14.40 6.36 -9.52
CA SER A 295 15.77 5.81 -9.57
C SER A 295 16.67 6.48 -8.54
N TYR A 296 17.59 5.70 -7.98
CA TYR A 296 18.66 6.21 -7.13
C TYR A 296 20.03 6.20 -7.82
N CYS A 297 20.06 6.16 -9.15
CA CYS A 297 21.28 6.07 -9.97
C CYS A 297 21.01 6.60 -11.38
N GLN A 298 22.07 6.80 -12.18
CA GLN A 298 21.90 6.92 -13.62
C GLN A 298 21.58 5.55 -14.20
N VAL A 299 20.55 5.47 -15.04
CA VAL A 299 20.12 4.19 -15.62
C VAL A 299 20.66 4.01 -17.03
N MET A 300 21.01 2.77 -17.36
CA MET A 300 21.32 2.32 -18.71
C MET A 300 20.45 1.13 -19.08
N TYR A 301 20.29 0.88 -20.38
CA TYR A 301 19.49 -0.22 -20.90
C TYR A 301 20.40 -1.23 -21.59
N VAL A 302 20.63 -2.38 -20.95
CA VAL A 302 21.40 -3.49 -21.52
C VAL A 302 20.50 -4.71 -21.67
N ASP A 303 20.18 -5.36 -20.56
CA ASP A 303 19.25 -6.49 -20.46
C ASP A 303 18.05 -6.15 -19.55
N GLY A 304 17.62 -4.89 -19.65
CA GLY A 304 16.74 -4.22 -18.70
C GLY A 304 17.34 -2.89 -18.26
N ARG A 305 16.60 -2.17 -17.42
CA ARG A 305 17.03 -0.94 -16.76
C ARG A 305 17.99 -1.30 -15.63
N GLU A 306 19.25 -0.90 -15.75
CA GLU A 306 20.27 -1.15 -14.73
C GLU A 306 20.95 0.16 -14.31
N CYS A 307 21.44 0.24 -13.07
CA CYS A 307 22.27 1.34 -12.63
C CYS A 307 23.65 1.31 -13.31
N VAL A 308 24.11 2.47 -13.76
CA VAL A 308 25.50 2.68 -14.17
C VAL A 308 26.39 2.65 -12.92
N PRO A 309 27.49 1.87 -12.92
CA PRO A 309 28.36 1.78 -11.75
C PRO A 309 28.89 3.12 -11.24
N GLY A 310 28.87 3.30 -9.92
CA GLY A 310 29.36 4.52 -9.27
C GLY A 310 28.46 5.75 -9.42
N THR A 311 27.23 5.60 -9.94
CA THR A 311 26.28 6.71 -10.12
C THR A 311 25.17 6.75 -9.07
N VAL A 312 25.21 5.86 -8.08
CA VAL A 312 24.23 5.83 -6.99
C VAL A 312 24.27 7.13 -6.21
N THR A 313 23.12 7.79 -6.07
CA THR A 313 22.97 9.07 -5.38
C THR A 313 21.62 9.15 -4.67
N GLY A 314 21.62 9.75 -3.47
CA GLY A 314 20.39 9.96 -2.68
C GLY A 314 19.70 8.68 -2.19
N TYR A 315 20.35 7.51 -2.28
CA TYR A 315 19.80 6.24 -1.79
C TYR A 315 19.87 6.16 -0.25
N GLY A 316 18.75 5.88 0.39
CA GLY A 316 18.66 5.74 1.85
C GLY A 316 19.08 4.35 2.33
N ALA A 317 20.36 4.01 2.21
CA ALA A 317 20.89 2.67 2.52
C ALA A 317 20.43 2.11 3.87
N TYR A 318 20.60 2.88 4.95
CA TYR A 318 20.18 2.52 6.31
C TYR A 318 18.66 2.27 6.40
N ALA A 319 17.85 3.18 5.83
CA ALA A 319 16.39 3.08 5.89
C ALA A 319 15.87 1.85 5.12
N ASN A 320 16.42 1.58 3.95
CA ASN A 320 16.08 0.38 3.18
C ASN A 320 16.55 -0.89 3.89
N ALA A 321 17.75 -0.89 4.48
CA ALA A 321 18.21 -2.02 5.27
C ALA A 321 17.26 -2.33 6.43
N ARG A 322 16.83 -1.30 7.18
CA ARG A 322 15.83 -1.44 8.25
C ARG A 322 14.50 -1.98 7.73
N MET A 323 13.99 -1.48 6.60
CA MET A 323 12.79 -2.01 5.97
C MET A 323 12.97 -3.49 5.60
N PHE A 324 14.07 -3.86 4.95
CA PHE A 324 14.32 -5.24 4.52
C PHE A 324 14.48 -6.21 5.71
N ALA A 325 14.95 -5.72 6.86
CA ALA A 325 15.06 -6.53 8.06
C ALA A 325 13.70 -7.06 8.51
N THR A 326 12.64 -6.25 8.41
CA THR A 326 11.28 -6.69 8.75
C THR A 326 10.83 -7.86 7.85
N PHE A 327 11.18 -7.82 6.57
CA PHE A 327 10.95 -8.91 5.62
C PHE A 327 11.69 -10.18 6.00
N TYR A 328 12.96 -10.06 6.39
CA TYR A 328 13.77 -11.20 6.80
C TYR A 328 13.38 -11.79 8.17
N GLN A 329 12.90 -10.96 9.10
CA GLN A 329 12.39 -11.41 10.41
C GLN A 329 11.24 -12.42 10.30
N SER A 330 10.44 -12.33 9.23
CA SER A 330 9.34 -13.26 8.99
C SER A 330 9.79 -14.73 8.85
N GLY A 331 11.06 -14.99 8.53
CA GLY A 331 11.54 -16.33 8.19
C GLY A 331 10.90 -16.93 6.93
N ARG A 332 10.23 -16.11 6.10
CA ARG A 332 9.52 -16.57 4.89
C ARG A 332 10.09 -15.98 3.60
N VAL A 333 10.75 -14.83 3.66
CA VAL A 333 11.35 -14.20 2.47
C VAL A 333 12.56 -15.00 2.01
N THR A 334 12.44 -15.62 0.84
CA THR A 334 13.51 -16.47 0.27
C THR A 334 14.40 -15.73 -0.69
N ARG A 335 13.87 -14.68 -1.32
CA ARG A 335 14.59 -13.85 -2.28
C ARG A 335 14.03 -12.45 -2.22
N ALA A 336 14.93 -11.50 -2.34
CA ALA A 336 14.59 -10.13 -2.63
C ALA A 336 15.52 -9.63 -3.74
N PHE A 337 14.98 -8.97 -4.73
CA PHE A 337 15.73 -8.50 -5.89
C PHE A 337 15.89 -6.99 -5.86
N LEU A 338 17.11 -6.55 -6.15
CA LEU A 338 17.52 -5.16 -6.19
C LEU A 338 18.50 -4.96 -7.35
N ASP A 339 18.64 -3.73 -7.83
CA ASP A 339 19.71 -3.41 -8.75
C ASP A 339 21.09 -3.66 -8.10
N ARG A 340 22.06 -4.12 -8.91
CA ARG A 340 23.39 -4.52 -8.47
C ARG A 340 24.10 -3.43 -7.68
N GLU A 341 24.00 -2.18 -8.14
CA GLU A 341 24.73 -1.06 -7.55
C GLU A 341 24.13 -0.63 -6.21
N LEU A 342 22.88 -1.00 -5.91
CA LEU A 342 22.23 -0.70 -4.64
C LEU A 342 22.48 -1.76 -3.56
N ILE A 343 22.93 -2.97 -3.93
CA ILE A 343 23.17 -4.08 -2.98
C ILE A 343 24.29 -3.75 -1.99
N TYR A 344 25.42 -3.23 -2.46
CA TYR A 344 26.55 -2.90 -1.57
C TYR A 344 26.19 -1.78 -0.57
N PRO A 345 25.63 -0.63 -0.99
CA PRO A 345 25.11 0.36 -0.06
C PRO A 345 24.11 -0.22 0.95
N THR A 346 23.20 -1.10 0.52
CA THR A 346 22.24 -1.74 1.45
C THR A 346 22.96 -2.59 2.50
N ARG A 347 24.02 -3.31 2.13
CA ARG A 347 24.83 -4.10 3.08
C ARG A 347 25.52 -3.22 4.11
N ASP A 348 26.11 -2.10 3.67
CA ASP A 348 26.75 -1.13 4.56
C ASP A 348 25.70 -0.50 5.49
N GLY A 349 24.54 -0.13 4.96
CA GLY A 349 23.40 0.35 5.76
C GLY A 349 22.90 -0.68 6.78
N ALA A 350 22.96 -1.98 6.46
CA ALA A 350 22.65 -3.04 7.40
C ALA A 350 23.71 -3.19 8.50
N ASP A 351 25.00 -2.95 8.21
CA ASP A 351 26.04 -2.89 9.24
C ASP A 351 25.77 -1.74 10.22
N ASP A 352 25.47 -0.54 9.72
CA ASP A 352 25.13 0.62 10.55
C ASP A 352 23.88 0.37 11.40
N ALA A 353 22.84 -0.22 10.79
CA ALA A 353 21.59 -0.57 11.47
C ALA A 353 21.75 -1.66 12.54
N VAL A 354 22.71 -2.57 12.37
CA VAL A 354 23.07 -3.54 13.41
C VAL A 354 23.85 -2.88 14.54
N LEU A 355 24.74 -1.94 14.22
CA LEU A 355 25.55 -1.23 15.22
C LEU A 355 24.71 -0.38 16.17
N ASP A 356 23.62 0.22 15.70
CA ASP A 356 22.71 1.02 16.53
C ASP A 356 21.54 0.22 17.13
N GLY A 357 21.40 -1.05 16.77
CA GLY A 357 20.37 -1.96 17.28
C GLY A 357 19.00 -1.81 16.61
N SER A 358 18.90 -1.06 15.53
CA SER A 358 17.68 -0.97 14.71
C SER A 358 17.39 -2.25 13.92
N VAL A 359 18.41 -3.06 13.65
CA VAL A 359 18.32 -4.38 13.00
C VAL A 359 19.01 -5.43 13.87
N ASP A 360 18.37 -6.60 14.03
CA ASP A 360 18.98 -7.72 14.74
C ASP A 360 20.23 -8.21 13.99
N ALA A 361 21.37 -8.29 14.70
CA ALA A 361 22.63 -8.80 14.18
C ALA A 361 22.51 -10.20 13.54
N ALA A 362 21.56 -11.02 14.00
CA ALA A 362 21.27 -12.34 13.44
C ALA A 362 20.79 -12.30 11.98
N LEU A 363 20.24 -11.17 11.52
CA LEU A 363 19.76 -10.99 10.15
C LEU A 363 20.86 -10.51 9.20
N ARG A 364 21.96 -9.97 9.73
CA ARG A 364 23.06 -9.41 8.92
C ARG A 364 23.60 -10.37 7.84
N PRO A 365 23.73 -11.69 8.08
CA PRO A 365 24.19 -12.62 7.06
C PRO A 365 23.30 -12.65 5.80
N LEU A 366 21.99 -12.43 5.94
CA LEU A 366 21.02 -12.50 4.84
C LEU A 366 21.23 -11.41 3.78
N TYR A 367 21.84 -10.28 4.14
CA TYR A 367 22.21 -9.24 3.17
C TYR A 367 23.40 -9.64 2.28
N SER A 368 24.19 -10.63 2.70
CA SER A 368 25.49 -10.96 2.10
C SER A 368 25.61 -12.40 1.58
N ASP A 369 24.66 -13.27 1.86
CA ASP A 369 24.74 -14.69 1.49
C ASP A 369 24.54 -14.96 -0.01
N GLY A 370 24.12 -13.94 -0.77
CA GLY A 370 23.84 -14.06 -2.21
C GLY A 370 22.57 -14.86 -2.53
N VAL A 371 21.76 -15.16 -1.51
CA VAL A 371 20.50 -15.90 -1.63
C VAL A 371 19.32 -14.98 -1.31
N HIS A 372 19.37 -14.23 -0.22
CA HIS A 372 18.22 -13.44 0.22
C HIS A 372 18.18 -12.05 -0.41
N LEU A 373 19.32 -11.43 -0.67
CA LEU A 373 19.44 -10.20 -1.45
C LEU A 373 20.22 -10.47 -2.73
N GLN A 374 19.54 -10.44 -3.87
CA GLN A 374 20.07 -10.81 -5.18
C GLN A 374 19.95 -9.67 -6.18
N HIS A 375 20.83 -9.68 -7.17
CA HIS A 375 20.73 -8.78 -8.31
C HIS A 375 19.65 -9.27 -9.28
N TRP A 376 18.77 -8.35 -9.71
CA TRP A 376 17.99 -8.51 -10.93
C TRP A 376 17.80 -7.15 -11.63
N PRO A 377 17.87 -7.07 -12.98
CA PRO A 377 17.63 -5.82 -13.70
C PRO A 377 16.23 -5.23 -13.41
N ASN A 378 16.07 -3.93 -13.62
CA ASN A 378 14.85 -3.13 -13.43
C ASN A 378 14.48 -2.78 -11.96
N HIS A 379 15.34 -3.10 -10.99
CA HIS A 379 15.07 -2.91 -9.55
C HIS A 379 15.88 -1.74 -8.95
N ASP A 380 15.99 -0.63 -9.68
CA ASP A 380 16.74 0.57 -9.28
C ASP A 380 15.89 1.59 -8.49
N ASN A 381 14.58 1.39 -8.43
CA ASN A 381 13.61 2.24 -7.74
C ASN A 381 12.70 1.49 -6.75
N HIS A 382 12.78 0.16 -6.72
CA HIS A 382 11.99 -0.72 -5.85
C HIS A 382 12.77 -1.98 -5.47
N ILE A 383 12.30 -2.65 -4.41
CA ILE A 383 12.66 -4.03 -4.11
C ILE A 383 11.52 -4.95 -4.50
N HIS A 384 11.85 -6.06 -5.17
CA HIS A 384 10.93 -7.19 -5.36
C HIS A 384 11.15 -8.15 -4.21
N VAL A 385 10.12 -8.46 -3.42
CA VAL A 385 10.20 -9.40 -2.30
C VAL A 385 9.43 -10.67 -2.62
N ARG A 386 10.05 -11.85 -2.46
CA ARG A 386 9.42 -13.17 -2.63
C ARG A 386 9.35 -13.96 -1.33
N VAL A 387 8.15 -14.41 -0.97
CA VAL A 387 7.93 -15.37 0.12
C VAL A 387 7.84 -16.82 -0.36
N SER A 388 8.28 -17.73 0.51
CA SER A 388 8.15 -19.18 0.34
C SER A 388 6.78 -19.69 0.78
N GLU A 389 6.42 -20.90 0.34
CA GLU A 389 5.25 -21.62 0.89
C GLU A 389 5.53 -22.10 2.32
N GLU A 390 6.74 -22.61 2.56
CA GLU A 390 7.22 -23.09 3.84
C GLU A 390 8.15 -22.06 4.47
N ALA A 391 7.93 -21.69 5.74
CA ALA A 391 8.90 -20.89 6.47
C ALA A 391 10.24 -21.65 6.53
N TYR A 392 11.35 -20.97 6.24
CA TYR A 392 12.66 -21.53 6.56
C TYR A 392 12.89 -21.38 8.06
N PRO A 393 13.71 -22.24 8.69
CA PRO A 393 14.12 -22.01 10.07
C PRO A 393 14.84 -20.67 10.14
N ALA A 394 14.13 -19.62 10.54
CA ALA A 394 14.72 -18.34 10.85
C ALA A 394 15.84 -18.62 11.87
N PRO A 395 17.01 -17.96 11.77
CA PRO A 395 17.99 -18.03 12.82
C PRO A 395 17.34 -17.50 14.09
N SER A 396 16.86 -18.39 14.94
CA SER A 396 16.16 -18.00 16.15
C SER A 396 17.08 -17.10 16.97
N ALA A 397 16.55 -16.01 17.54
CA ALA A 397 17.28 -15.21 18.51
C ALA A 397 17.84 -16.08 19.67
N ALA A 398 17.21 -17.22 19.94
CA ALA A 398 17.69 -18.24 20.88
C ALA A 398 19.04 -18.88 20.50
N ALA A 399 19.36 -19.01 19.21
CA ALA A 399 20.67 -19.50 18.75
C ALA A 399 21.77 -18.43 18.90
N ALA A 400 21.44 -17.15 18.77
CA ALA A 400 22.37 -16.03 19.02
C ALA A 400 22.62 -15.77 20.53
N GLY A 401 21.64 -16.11 21.37
CA GLY A 401 21.71 -15.94 22.84
C GLY A 401 22.77 -16.80 23.56
N LEU A 402 23.37 -17.79 22.89
CA LEU A 402 24.44 -18.63 23.47
C LEU A 402 25.86 -18.11 23.22
N ALA A 403 26.05 -17.07 22.40
CA ALA A 403 27.38 -16.53 22.07
C ALA A 403 27.66 -15.12 22.61
N VAL A 404 26.68 -14.41 23.17
CA VAL A 404 26.93 -13.14 23.87
C VAL A 404 27.10 -13.42 25.36
N LYS A 405 28.29 -13.90 25.76
CA LYS A 405 28.78 -13.64 27.12
C LYS A 405 28.74 -12.13 27.28
N ARG A 406 27.82 -11.63 28.10
CA ARG A 406 27.80 -10.24 28.59
C ARG A 406 29.23 -9.90 28.99
N VAL A 407 29.92 -9.10 28.18
CA VAL A 407 31.11 -8.38 28.64
C VAL A 407 30.54 -7.40 29.65
N ALA A 408 30.64 -7.77 30.92
CA ALA A 408 30.35 -6.86 32.01
C ALA A 408 31.09 -5.56 31.71
N ARG A 409 30.36 -4.43 31.66
CA ARG A 409 30.97 -3.10 31.61
C ARG A 409 31.98 -3.03 32.76
N VAL A 410 33.26 -3.17 32.45
CA VAL A 410 34.33 -2.83 33.36
C VAL A 410 34.22 -1.32 33.53
N ARG A 411 33.66 -0.88 34.66
CA ARG A 411 33.83 0.49 35.13
C ARG A 411 35.32 0.64 35.41
N VAL A 412 36.04 1.28 34.50
CA VAL A 412 37.37 1.80 34.79
C VAL A 412 37.16 2.98 35.75
N GLN A 413 37.35 2.73 37.05
CA GLN A 413 37.56 3.81 38.01
C GLN A 413 38.91 4.43 37.69
N VAL A 414 38.90 5.62 37.08
CA VAL A 414 40.08 6.47 37.00
C VAL A 414 40.29 7.04 38.40
N ALA A 415 41.28 6.52 39.13
CA ALA A 415 41.74 7.13 40.37
C ALA A 415 42.45 8.45 40.01
N SER A 416 41.92 9.56 40.50
CA SER A 416 42.59 10.86 40.46
C SER A 416 43.81 10.83 41.39
N GLY A 417 44.99 10.53 40.83
CA GLY A 417 46.27 10.74 41.50
C GLY A 417 46.63 12.22 41.47
N ALA A 418 46.89 12.80 42.65
CA ALA A 418 47.42 14.14 42.78
C ALA A 418 48.79 14.24 42.09
N PHE A 419 48.94 15.21 41.20
CA PHE A 419 50.23 15.66 40.69
C PHE A 419 50.83 16.62 41.72
N GLU A 420 51.91 16.21 42.38
CA GLU A 420 52.88 17.16 42.93
C GLU A 420 53.83 17.57 41.81
N ALA A 421 53.94 18.87 41.56
CA ALA A 421 54.88 19.46 40.61
C ALA A 421 56.24 19.71 41.29
N PRO A 422 57.36 19.64 40.54
CA PRO A 422 58.68 20.05 41.01
C PRO A 422 58.83 21.56 41.17
#